data_AF-A0A1C3JDE0-F1
#
_entry.id   AF-A0A1C3JDE0-F1
#
_cell.length_a   1.000
_cell.length_b   1.000
_cell.length_c   1.000
_cell.angle_alpha   90.00
_cell.angle_beta   90.00
_cell.angle_gamma   90.00
#
_symmetry.space_group_name_H-M   'P 1'
#
loop_
_entity.id
_entity.type
_entity.pdbx_description
1 polymer ?
#
loop_
_entity_poly.entity_id
_entity_poly.type
_entity_poly.pdbx_seq_one_letter_code
_entity_poly.pdbx_strand_id
1 'polypeptide(L)'
;MKSVFSFDSMLTPKLVTGLYWLLLLIAVVSGLATMFGGYGGVTFEKFILGAFTILGGAIGARIWCELMIVIFKINENLQSLKDLKGETEA
;
A
#
# COMPACT_ATOMS: atom_id res chain seq x y z
N MET A 1 27.79 13.12 8.34
CA MET A 1 26.56 13.43 7.58
C MET A 1 25.44 12.53 8.09
N LYS A 2 24.93 12.84 9.29
CA LYS A 2 24.10 11.93 10.10
C LYS A 2 22.82 12.68 10.49
N SER A 3 21.82 12.70 9.61
CA SER A 3 20.51 13.29 9.95
C SER A 3 19.35 12.91 9.01
N VAL A 4 19.48 11.85 8.20
CA VAL A 4 18.40 11.43 7.28
C VAL A 4 17.59 10.24 7.82
N PHE A 5 18.08 9.54 8.84
CA PHE A 5 17.53 8.25 9.29
C PHE A 5 16.54 8.32 10.46
N SER A 6 16.44 9.43 11.19
CA SER A 6 15.39 9.61 12.21
C SER A 6 14.02 9.94 11.62
N PHE A 7 13.95 10.05 10.28
CA PHE A 7 12.71 10.20 9.55
C PHE A 7 12.16 8.85 9.07
N ASP A 8 12.91 7.75 9.07
CA ASP A 8 12.47 6.48 8.47
C ASP A 8 11.22 5.89 9.17
N SER A 9 11.20 5.98 10.50
CA SER A 9 10.06 5.55 11.33
C SER A 9 8.79 6.39 11.13
N MET A 10 8.91 7.59 10.55
CA MET A 10 7.77 8.44 10.17
C MET A 10 7.52 8.50 8.65
N LEU A 11 8.54 8.27 7.82
CA LEU A 11 8.50 8.25 6.37
C LEU A 11 7.89 6.96 5.87
N THR A 12 8.31 5.83 6.41
CA THR A 12 7.81 4.52 6.00
C THR A 12 6.30 4.39 6.16
N PRO A 13 5.68 4.71 7.32
CA PRO A 13 4.22 4.71 7.41
C PRO A 13 3.57 5.74 6.48
N LYS A 14 4.13 6.96 6.33
CA LYS A 14 3.58 7.99 5.42
C LYS A 14 3.66 7.61 3.94
N LEU A 15 4.74 6.96 3.51
CA LEU A 15 4.97 6.50 2.14
C LEU A 15 4.01 5.37 1.79
N VAL A 16 3.83 4.40 2.69
CA VAL A 16 2.81 3.35 2.51
C VAL A 16 1.41 3.94 2.50
N THR A 17 1.11 4.93 3.35
CA THR A 17 -0.20 5.60 3.34
C THR A 17 -0.45 6.36 2.03
N GLY A 18 0.59 6.99 1.46
CA GLY A 18 0.51 7.63 0.15
C GLY A 18 0.27 6.62 -0.97
N LEU A 19 0.97 5.48 -0.93
CA LEU A 19 0.78 4.38 -1.88
C LEU A 19 -0.62 3.76 -1.75
N TYR A 20 -1.16 3.62 -0.54
CA TYR A 20 -2.53 3.16 -0.30
C TYR A 20 -3.56 4.05 -1.00
N TRP A 21 -3.45 5.36 -0.83
CA TRP A 21 -4.34 6.32 -1.50
C TRP A 21 -4.21 6.24 -3.02
N LEU A 22 -3.01 6.07 -3.54
CA LEU A 22 -2.77 5.87 -4.98
C LEU A 22 -3.44 4.59 -5.49
N LEU A 23 -3.22 3.45 -4.82
CA LEU A 23 -3.84 2.18 -5.19
C LEU A 23 -5.36 2.25 -5.11
N LEU A 24 -5.91 2.91 -4.09
CA LEU A 24 -7.35 3.09 -3.96
C LEU A 24 -7.90 3.93 -5.11
N LEU A 25 -7.21 5.02 -5.48
CA LEU A 25 -7.60 5.85 -6.62
C LEU A 25 -7.56 5.05 -7.91
N ILE A 26 -6.52 4.22 -8.12
CA ILE A 26 -6.43 3.33 -9.28
C ILE A 26 -7.55 2.29 -9.28
N ALA A 27 -7.87 1.68 -8.14
CA ALA A 27 -8.95 0.69 -8.01
C ALA A 27 -10.33 1.30 -8.30
N VAL A 28 -10.56 2.54 -7.85
CA VAL A 28 -11.78 3.29 -8.13
C VAL A 28 -11.84 3.65 -9.62
N VAL A 29 -10.78 4.22 -10.18
CA VAL A 29 -10.71 4.59 -11.60
C VAL A 29 -10.83 3.37 -12.51
N SER A 30 -10.20 2.24 -12.18
CA SER A 30 -10.30 1.00 -12.95
C SER A 30 -11.70 0.40 -12.88
N GLY A 31 -12.35 0.44 -11.70
CA GLY A 31 -13.74 0.04 -11.56
C GLY A 31 -14.70 0.89 -12.37
N LEU A 32 -14.55 2.22 -12.29
CA LEU A 32 -15.30 3.18 -13.12
C LEU A 32 -15.04 2.97 -14.61
N ALA A 33 -13.78 2.79 -15.01
CA ALA A 33 -13.41 2.49 -16.39
C ALA A 33 -13.99 1.15 -16.86
N THR A 34 -14.21 0.19 -15.96
CA THR A 34 -14.84 -1.10 -16.31
C THR A 34 -16.36 -0.97 -16.43
N MET A 35 -16.98 -0.08 -15.64
CA MET A 35 -18.41 0.24 -15.71
C MET A 35 -18.77 1.08 -16.94
N PHE A 36 -17.92 2.04 -17.31
CA PHE A 36 -18.14 2.96 -18.43
C PHE A 36 -17.38 2.58 -19.71
N GLY A 37 -16.42 1.66 -19.63
CA GLY A 37 -15.59 1.22 -20.76
C GLY A 37 -16.09 -0.07 -21.38
N GLY A 38 -16.60 0.04 -22.60
CA GLY A 38 -17.04 -1.09 -23.41
C GLY A 38 -17.93 -0.66 -24.56
N TYR A 39 -17.69 -1.21 -25.75
CA TYR A 39 -18.51 -1.02 -26.93
C TYR A 39 -19.84 -1.77 -26.72
N GLY A 40 -20.84 -1.11 -26.12
CA GLY A 40 -22.12 -1.74 -25.78
C GLY A 40 -22.96 -1.02 -24.71
N GLY A 41 -22.40 -0.02 -24.01
CA GLY A 41 -23.11 0.70 -22.95
C GLY A 41 -22.99 0.02 -21.58
N VAL A 42 -23.69 0.57 -20.58
CA VAL A 42 -23.64 0.10 -19.19
C VAL A 42 -24.62 -1.07 -19.00
N THR A 43 -24.13 -2.30 -19.11
CA THR A 43 -24.92 -3.52 -18.82
C THR A 43 -24.86 -3.86 -17.33
N PHE A 44 -25.93 -4.47 -16.79
CA PHE A 44 -26.00 -4.90 -15.39
C PHE A 44 -24.82 -5.80 -14.98
N GLU A 45 -24.35 -6.66 -15.89
CA GLU A 45 -23.16 -7.51 -15.69
C GLU A 45 -21.87 -6.69 -15.50
N LYS A 46 -21.63 -5.70 -16.35
CA LYS A 46 -20.48 -4.78 -16.26
C LYS A 46 -20.51 -3.96 -14.98
N PHE A 47 -21.70 -3.57 -14.55
CA PHE A 47 -21.90 -2.84 -13.30
C PHE A 47 -21.53 -3.70 -12.08
N ILE A 48 -22.01 -4.94 -12.02
CA ILE A 48 -21.64 -5.89 -10.96
C ILE A 48 -20.14 -6.17 -10.98
N LEU A 49 -19.57 -6.41 -12.16
CA LEU A 49 -18.15 -6.72 -12.31
C LEU A 49 -17.28 -5.54 -11.87
N GLY A 50 -17.60 -4.33 -12.30
CA GLY A 50 -16.92 -3.11 -11.85
C GLY A 50 -17.05 -2.87 -10.34
N ALA A 51 -18.23 -3.12 -9.76
CA ALA A 51 -18.42 -3.00 -8.31
C ALA A 51 -17.56 -4.03 -7.54
N PHE A 52 -17.48 -5.25 -8.05
CA PHE A 52 -16.62 -6.30 -7.52
C PHE A 52 -15.13 -5.95 -7.67
N THR A 53 -14.73 -5.33 -8.78
CA THR A 53 -13.36 -4.85 -9.01
C THR A 53 -12.98 -3.74 -8.02
N ILE A 54 -13.89 -2.81 -7.72
CA ILE A 54 -13.64 -1.75 -6.72
C ILE A 54 -13.53 -2.36 -5.32
N LEU A 55 -14.48 -3.23 -4.95
CA LEU A 55 -14.47 -3.88 -3.62
C LEU A 55 -13.24 -4.77 -3.44
N GLY A 56 -12.96 -5.65 -4.41
CA GLY A 56 -11.79 -6.51 -4.41
C GLY A 56 -10.48 -5.73 -4.45
N GLY A 57 -10.41 -4.68 -5.27
CA GLY A 57 -9.25 -3.79 -5.35
C GLY A 57 -9.01 -3.01 -4.06
N ALA A 58 -10.06 -2.51 -3.41
CA ALA A 58 -9.95 -1.79 -2.15
C ALA A 58 -9.53 -2.70 -0.98
N ILE A 59 -10.11 -3.90 -0.88
CA ILE A 59 -9.76 -4.90 0.14
C ILE A 59 -8.34 -5.42 -0.11
N GLY A 60 -8.00 -5.76 -1.35
CA GLY A 60 -6.66 -6.20 -1.73
C GLY A 60 -5.61 -5.13 -1.44
N ALA A 61 -5.89 -3.87 -1.78
CA ALA A 61 -5.00 -2.74 -1.47
C ALA A 61 -4.81 -2.56 0.04
N ARG A 62 -5.85 -2.76 0.87
CA ARG A 62 -5.74 -2.72 2.33
C ARG A 62 -4.79 -3.81 2.84
N ILE A 63 -5.03 -5.06 2.46
CA ILE A 63 -4.22 -6.21 2.90
C ILE A 63 -2.76 -6.03 2.45
N TRP A 64 -2.55 -5.62 1.19
CA TRP A 64 -1.21 -5.40 0.65
C TRP A 64 -0.45 -4.28 1.38
N CYS A 65 -1.12 -3.18 1.67
CA CYS A 65 -0.52 -2.07 2.42
C CYS A 65 -0.18 -2.45 3.86
N GLU A 66 -1.05 -3.21 4.54
CA GLU A 66 -0.80 -3.71 5.89
C GLU A 66 0.45 -4.61 5.92
N LEU A 67 0.58 -5.51 4.95
CA LEU A 67 1.74 -6.40 4.81
C LEU A 67 3.03 -5.62 4.53
N MET A 68 3.00 -4.59 3.67
CA MET A 68 4.16 -3.71 3.46
C MET A 68 4.62 -3.07 4.76
N ILE A 69 3.70 -2.49 5.55
CA ILE A 69 4.03 -1.86 6.84
C ILE A 69 4.69 -2.87 7.78
N VAL A 70 4.18 -4.09 7.85
CA VAL A 70 4.74 -5.15 8.70
C VAL A 70 6.17 -5.49 8.30
N ILE A 71 6.47 -5.68 7.01
CA ILE A 71 7.82 -5.99 6.52
C ILE A 71 8.79 -4.86 6.87
N PHE A 72 8.37 -3.62 6.68
CA PHE A 72 9.18 -2.47 7.04
C PHE A 72 9.46 -2.39 8.55
N LYS A 73 8.47 -2.66 9.39
CA LYS A 73 8.63 -2.74 10.85
C LYS A 73 9.63 -3.81 11.27
N ILE A 74 9.63 -4.96 10.58
CA ILE A 74 10.60 -6.04 10.81
C ILE A 74 12.02 -5.56 10.44
N ASN A 75 12.15 -4.86 9.31
CA ASN A 75 13.44 -4.33 8.87
C ASN A 75 14.00 -3.28 9.84
N GLU A 76 13.16 -2.39 10.38
CA GLU A 76 13.56 -1.44 11.44
C GLU A 76 14.06 -2.17 12.69
N ASN A 77 13.31 -3.17 13.18
CA ASN A 77 13.72 -3.96 14.34
C ASN A 77 15.05 -4.69 14.10
N LEU A 78 15.27 -5.24 12.90
CA LEU A 78 16.52 -5.90 12.54
C LEU A 78 17.71 -4.92 12.53
N GLN A 79 17.50 -3.69 12.05
CA GLN A 79 18.53 -2.64 12.12
C GLN A 79 18.84 -2.26 13.57
N SER A 80 17.83 -2.09 14.42
CA SER A 80 18.03 -1.79 15.84
C SER A 80 18.82 -2.89 16.56
N LEU A 81 18.57 -4.17 16.25
CA LEU A 81 19.34 -5.29 16.83
C LEU A 81 20.81 -5.29 16.40
N LYS A 82 21.09 -4.87 15.16
CA LYS A 82 22.46 -4.79 14.63
C LYS A 82 23.26 -3.69 15.35
N ASP A 83 22.65 -2.53 15.58
CA ASP A 83 23.30 -1.42 16.30
C ASP A 83 23.57 -1.81 17.77
N LEU A 84 22.63 -2.49 18.43
CA LEU A 84 22.76 -2.92 19.82
C LEU A 84 23.90 -3.93 20.02
N LYS A 85 24.13 -4.81 19.04
CA LYS A 85 25.27 -5.73 19.06
C LYS A 85 26.61 -5.00 18.91
N GLY A 86 26.67 -3.96 18.07
CA GLY A 86 27.90 -3.18 17.86
C GLY A 86 28.39 -2.45 19.10
N GLU A 87 27.50 -2.10 20.03
CA GLU A 87 27.83 -1.46 21.31
C GLU A 87 28.26 -2.45 22.40
N THR A 88 27.93 -3.73 22.25
CA THR A 88 28.30 -4.79 23.20
C THR A 88 29.71 -5.36 22.90
N GLU A 89 30.20 -5.17 21.68
CA GLU A 89 31.51 -5.65 21.21
C GLU A 89 32.59 -4.54 21.19
N ALA A 90 32.26 -3.33 21.66
CA ALA A 90 33.15 -2.16 21.78
C ALA A 90 33.46 -1.86 23.26
#